data_AF-A0A2D6LW77-F1
#
_entry.id   AF-A0A2D6LW77-F1
#
_cell.length_a   1.000
_cell.length_b   1.000
_cell.length_c   1.000
_cell.angle_alpha   90.00
_cell.angle_beta   90.00
_cell.angle_gamma   90.00
#
_symmetry.space_group_name_H-M   'P 1'
#
loop_
_entity.id
_entity.type
_entity.pdbx_description
1 polymer ?
#
loop_
_entity_poly.entity_id
_entity_poly.type
_entity_poly.pdbx_seq_one_letter_code
_entity_poly.pdbx_strand_id
1 'polypeptide(L)'
;MEGTVKWFSRDKGYGFIEGEDGKDYFVHNSALDGTFLREGDKVSFEPTETDKGVQAQNVTLLQKGSEIGTEETEASEESTEESETKEDSEEF
;
A
#
# COMPACT_ATOMS: atom_id res chain seq x y z
N MET A 1 -2.91 -9.17 -2.01
CA MET A 1 -2.81 -7.85 -1.39
C MET A 1 -2.84 -6.83 -2.50
N GLU A 2 -3.58 -5.74 -2.35
CA GLU A 2 -3.65 -4.71 -3.37
C GLU A 2 -2.80 -3.51 -2.96
N GLY A 3 -2.37 -2.74 -3.95
CA GLY A 3 -1.59 -1.55 -3.72
C GLY A 3 -1.42 -0.71 -4.97
N THR A 4 -0.85 0.47 -4.76
CA THR A 4 -0.59 1.45 -5.81
C THR A 4 0.91 1.53 -6.05
N VAL A 5 1.31 1.48 -7.32
CA VAL A 5 2.73 1.58 -7.68
C VAL A 5 3.20 3.00 -7.38
N LYS A 6 4.06 3.13 -6.36
CA LYS A 6 4.64 4.40 -5.94
C LYS A 6 5.65 4.90 -6.97
N TRP A 7 6.49 3.98 -7.45
CA TRP A 7 7.38 4.23 -8.58
C TRP A 7 7.97 2.92 -9.09
N PHE A 8 8.30 2.88 -10.38
CA PHE A 8 8.96 1.74 -11.00
C PHE A 8 10.01 2.21 -12.01
N SER A 9 11.26 1.75 -11.86
CA SER A 9 12.34 2.08 -12.80
C SER A 9 12.54 0.92 -13.78
N ARG A 10 12.14 1.13 -15.03
CA ARG A 10 12.34 0.15 -16.11
C ARG A 10 13.82 -0.06 -16.44
N ASP A 11 14.63 0.98 -16.39
CA ASP A 11 16.07 0.90 -16.63
C ASP A 11 16.78 0.04 -15.59
N LYS A 12 16.38 0.16 -14.31
CA LYS A 12 16.98 -0.62 -13.23
C LYS A 12 16.30 -1.97 -12.99
N GLY A 13 15.06 -2.14 -13.45
CA GLY A 13 14.28 -3.38 -13.31
C GLY A 13 13.70 -3.61 -11.91
N TYR A 14 13.53 -2.57 -11.10
CA TYR A 14 12.92 -2.65 -9.77
C TYR A 14 12.13 -1.39 -9.41
N GLY A 15 11.27 -1.49 -8.39
CA GLY A 15 10.43 -0.39 -7.90
C GLY A 15 9.82 -0.71 -6.54
N PHE A 16 8.83 0.11 -6.16
CA PHE A 16 8.09 -0.03 -4.90
C PHE A 16 6.58 0.15 -5.13
N ILE A 17 5.80 -0.66 -4.42
CA ILE A 17 4.35 -0.64 -4.39
C ILE A 17 3.94 -0.24 -2.97
N GLU A 18 3.10 0.77 -2.85
CA GLU A 18 2.49 1.15 -1.58
C GLU A 18 1.22 0.32 -1.41
N GLY A 19 1.22 -0.58 -0.42
CA GLY A 19 0.04 -1.38 -0.10
C GLY A 19 -1.02 -0.54 0.62
N GLU A 20 -2.25 -1.04 0.64
CA GLU A 20 -3.36 -0.39 1.35
C GLU A 20 -3.12 -0.27 2.88
N ASP A 21 -2.28 -1.14 3.43
CA ASP A 21 -1.79 -1.06 4.82
C ASP A 21 -0.80 0.11 5.08
N GLY A 22 -0.47 0.91 4.06
CA GLY A 22 0.49 2.01 4.14
C GLY A 22 1.96 1.58 4.19
N LYS A 23 2.25 0.30 3.87
CA LYS A 23 3.61 -0.25 3.83
C LYS A 23 4.16 -0.26 2.41
N ASP A 24 5.47 -0.04 2.28
CA ASP A 24 6.17 -0.14 1.00
C ASP A 24 6.64 -1.58 0.76
N TYR A 25 6.24 -2.15 -0.37
CA TYR A 25 6.60 -3.48 -0.84
C TYR A 25 7.58 -3.39 -2.00
N PHE A 26 8.70 -4.10 -1.90
CA PHE A 26 9.72 -4.10 -2.95
C PHE A 26 9.28 -4.98 -4.14
N VAL A 27 9.35 -4.47 -5.37
CA VAL A 27 9.02 -5.24 -6.58
C VAL A 27 10.20 -5.32 -7.54
N HIS A 28 10.44 -6.50 -8.09
CA HIS A 28 11.46 -6.76 -9.11
C HIS A 28 10.81 -7.15 -10.44
N ASN A 29 11.45 -6.83 -11.57
CA ASN A 29 10.91 -7.18 -12.90
C ASN A 29 10.65 -8.69 -13.08
N SER A 30 11.39 -9.53 -12.35
CA SER A 30 11.19 -10.98 -12.36
C SER A 30 9.82 -11.42 -11.86
N ALA A 31 9.13 -10.59 -11.07
CA ALA A 31 7.80 -10.87 -10.54
C ALA A 31 6.66 -10.33 -11.42
N LEU A 32 6.97 -9.71 -12.57
CA LEU A 32 5.99 -9.04 -13.42
C LEU A 32 5.59 -9.85 -14.66
N ASP A 33 6.16 -11.04 -14.90
CA ASP A 33 5.87 -11.91 -16.06
C ASP A 33 5.81 -11.17 -17.43
N GLY A 34 6.69 -10.17 -17.61
CA GLY A 34 6.75 -9.35 -18.84
C GLY A 34 5.77 -8.17 -18.88
N THR A 35 5.02 -7.94 -17.81
CA THR A 35 4.19 -6.76 -17.59
C THR A 35 5.05 -5.59 -17.13
N PHE A 36 4.66 -4.37 -17.52
CA PHE A 36 5.33 -3.15 -17.07
C PHE A 36 4.40 -2.34 -16.18
N LEU A 37 4.91 -1.99 -14.99
CA LEU A 37 4.23 -1.12 -14.05
C LEU A 37 4.59 0.34 -14.32
N ARG A 38 3.63 1.23 -14.09
CA ARG A 38 3.79 2.68 -14.10
C ARG A 38 3.39 3.25 -12.74
N GLU A 39 3.93 4.42 -12.43
CA GLU A 39 3.49 5.19 -11.27
C GLU A 39 1.97 5.42 -11.32
N GLY A 40 1.28 5.15 -10.20
CA GLY A 40 -0.17 5.28 -10.08
C GLY A 40 -0.98 4.07 -10.57
N ASP A 41 -0.36 3.03 -11.12
CA ASP A 41 -1.08 1.79 -11.47
C ASP A 41 -1.54 1.07 -10.19
N LYS A 42 -2.80 0.59 -10.17
CA LYS A 42 -3.28 -0.33 -9.14
C LYS A 42 -2.90 -1.76 -9.52
N VAL A 43 -2.31 -2.47 -8.58
CA VAL A 43 -1.79 -3.83 -8.77
C VAL A 43 -2.20 -4.73 -7.62
N SER A 44 -2.41 -6.01 -7.92
CA SER A 44 -2.52 -7.07 -6.92
C SER A 44 -1.20 -7.82 -6.86
N PHE A 45 -0.72 -8.12 -5.66
CA PHE A 45 0.53 -8.82 -5.41
C PHE A 45 0.45 -9.69 -4.14
N GLU A 46 1.41 -10.59 -4.01
CA GLU A 46 1.58 -11.44 -2.83
C GLU A 46 2.82 -10.99 -2.04
N PRO A 47 2.65 -10.44 -0.82
CA PRO A 47 3.78 -10.05 0.01
C PRO A 47 4.50 -11.31 0.52
N THR A 48 5.80 -11.37 0.26
CA THR A 48 6.68 -12.47 0.68
C THR A 48 7.85 -11.91 1.48
N GLU A 49 8.08 -12.43 2.68
CA GLU A 49 9.24 -12.06 3.50
C GLU A 49 10.51 -12.72 2.98
N THR A 50 11.57 -11.93 2.80
CA THR A 50 12.89 -12.42 2.38
C THR A 50 14.01 -11.73 3.15
N ASP A 51 15.25 -12.21 3.00
CA ASP A 51 16.45 -11.63 3.61
C ASP A 51 16.64 -10.12 3.32
N LYS A 52 16.01 -9.59 2.27
CA LYS A 52 16.07 -8.17 1.90
C LYS A 52 14.86 -7.35 2.32
N GLY A 53 13.93 -7.94 3.08
CA GLY A 53 12.66 -7.33 3.46
C GLY A 53 11.47 -7.93 2.71
N VAL A 54 10.32 -7.25 2.78
CA VAL A 54 9.07 -7.71 2.19
C VAL A 54 9.04 -7.38 0.71
N GLN A 55 8.90 -8.41 -0.13
CA GLN A 55 8.84 -8.29 -1.58
C GLN A 55 7.46 -8.67 -2.12
N ALA A 56 7.04 -8.03 -3.20
CA ALA A 56 5.83 -8.32 -3.94
C ALA A 56 6.12 -9.38 -5.01
N GLN A 57 5.43 -10.53 -4.92
CA GLN A 57 5.43 -11.60 -5.92
C GLN A 57 4.09 -11.68 -6.66
N ASN A 58 4.06 -12.40 -7.79
CA ASN A 58 2.86 -12.64 -8.61
C ASN A 58 2.08 -11.35 -8.93
N VAL A 59 2.80 -10.32 -9.40
CA VAL A 59 2.21 -8.99 -9.53
C VAL A 59 1.33 -8.93 -10.78
N THR A 60 0.05 -8.62 -10.57
CA THR A 60 -0.97 -8.51 -11.61
C THR A 60 -1.50 -7.07 -11.68
N LEU A 61 -1.50 -6.49 -12.87
CA LEU A 61 -2.06 -5.16 -13.11
C LEU A 61 -3.58 -5.22 -13.05
N LEU A 62 -4.19 -4.50 -12.09
CA LEU A 62 -5.64 -4.39 -11.97
C LEU A 62 -6.17 -3.19 -12.76
N GLN A 63 -5.54 -2.03 -12.59
CA GLN A 63 -5.97 -0.80 -13.25
C GLN A 63 -4.77 0.06 -13.66
N LYS A 64 -4.83 0.61 -14.88
CA LYS A 64 -3.83 1.56 -15.38
C LYS A 64 -4.08 2.94 -14.76
N GLY A 65 -3.06 3.55 -14.20
CA GLY A 65 -3.10 4.86 -13.53
C GLY A 65 -3.35 6.06 -14.46
N SER A 66 -3.76 5.84 -15.71
CA SER A 66 -4.00 6.92 -16.68
C SER A 66 -5.39 7.56 -16.55
N GLU A 67 -6.29 7.00 -15.74
CA GLU A 67 -7.69 7.45 -15.60
C GLU A 67 -8.14 7.68 -14.15
N ILE A 68 -7.24 7.55 -13.16
CA ILE A 68 -7.58 7.81 -11.76
C ILE A 68 -7.56 9.31 -11.53
N GLY A 69 -8.64 9.96 -11.96
CA GLY A 69 -9.12 11.16 -11.31
C GLY A 69 -9.26 10.86 -9.82
N THR A 70 -8.84 11.83 -9.02
CA THR A 70 -9.06 11.89 -7.57
C THR A 70 -10.54 11.66 -7.27
N GLU A 71 -10.93 10.44 -6.97
CA GLU A 71 -12.24 10.17 -6.40
C GLU A 71 -12.11 9.04 -5.37
N GLU A 72 -12.52 9.41 -4.15
CA GLU A 72 -13.06 8.56 -3.10
C GLU A 72 -12.06 7.92 -2.12
N THR A 73 -11.56 8.79 -1.26
CA THR A 73 -11.22 8.54 0.14
C THR A 73 -12.46 8.04 0.88
N GLU A 74 -12.72 6.72 0.96
CA GLU A 74 -13.74 6.18 1.88
C GLU A 74 -13.34 4.81 2.44
N ALA A 75 -12.84 4.83 3.67
CA ALA A 75 -13.12 3.88 4.75
C ALA A 75 -12.55 4.48 6.06
N SER A 76 -13.24 5.45 6.70
CA SER A 76 -14.11 5.26 7.89
C SER A 76 -13.45 4.35 8.95
N GLU A 77 -12.77 4.89 9.97
CA GLU A 77 -13.32 5.41 11.24
C GLU A 77 -14.04 4.37 12.12
N GLU A 78 -13.85 4.53 13.44
CA GLU A 78 -14.52 3.86 14.59
C GLU A 78 -13.76 2.64 15.19
N SER A 79 -13.05 2.73 16.31
CA SER A 79 -13.63 2.97 17.63
C SER A 79 -12.55 3.43 18.63
N THR A 80 -12.59 4.67 19.10
CA THR A 80 -12.06 5.02 20.43
C THR A 80 -13.26 5.35 21.29
N GLU A 81 -13.74 4.32 21.99
CA GLU A 81 -14.78 4.43 22.98
C GLU A 81 -14.30 5.32 24.13
N GLU A 82 -15.06 6.39 24.33
CA GLU A 82 -15.00 7.34 25.41
C GLU A 82 -14.98 6.62 26.77
N SER A 83 -13.88 6.78 27.51
CA SER A 83 -13.75 6.31 28.90
C SER A 83 -13.39 7.48 29.80
N GLU A 84 -14.28 8.45 29.96
CA GLU A 84 -14.22 9.37 31.09
C GLU A 84 -14.86 8.70 32.32
N THR A 85 -14.05 7.88 33.02
CA THR A 85 -14.34 7.47 34.39
C THR A 85 -13.56 8.37 35.35
N LYS A 86 -14.28 9.38 35.85
CA LYS A 86 -14.59 9.58 37.27
C LYS A 86 -13.44 9.89 38.27
N GLU A 87 -13.65 11.05 38.90
CA GLU A 87 -13.33 11.42 40.30
C GLU A 87 -11.91 11.81 40.71
N ASP A 88 -11.93 12.68 41.74
CA ASP A 88 -10.85 13.10 42.66
C ASP A 88 -10.08 14.36 42.19
N SER A 89 -9.95 15.45 42.94
CA SER A 89 -10.24 15.74 44.34
C SER A 89 -10.04 17.25 44.60
N GLU A 90 -10.72 17.75 45.62
CA GLU A 90 -10.31 18.79 46.60
C GLU A 90 -9.48 20.03 46.19
N GLU A 91 -10.10 21.21 46.36
CA GLU A 91 -9.64 22.43 47.09
C GLU A 91 -10.58 23.57 46.66
N PHE A 92 -11.20 24.41 47.50
CA PHE A 92 -11.00 24.87 48.87
C PHE A 92 -12.32 25.51 49.36
#